data_AF-E2BLX4-F1
#
_entry.id   AF-E2BLX4-F1
#
_cell.length_a   1.000
_cell.length_b   1.000
_cell.length_c   1.000
_cell.angle_alpha   90.00
_cell.angle_beta   90.00
_cell.angle_gamma   90.00
#
_symmetry.space_group_name_H-M   'P 1'
#
loop_
_entity.id
_entity.type
_entity.pdbx_description
1 polymer ?
#
loop_
_entity_poly.entity_id
_entity_poly.type
_entity_poly.pdbx_seq_one_letter_code
_entity_poly.pdbx_strand_id
1 'polypeptide(L)'
;MSNVKENHLHDGEKMQIEDMQKCKYEYVMALKHTLNGKLFTKDFDNWTLSQQYDWVNKNLRKFYPNVPESLLHLIPAFFRQDECGRSQIDVPIWLDVEKYHKGQKFVHDYYTPIIMGTFLSVLHTYSFGDELKPLILGAKSHTPYLAFKRFLSAQSRVESWYNGEPWVKETCAYKDMQFTRKIHQIVRTKASQLSEDTYDALCTFANPWCPDRELLLKDFTAACSLEKLEQLLFKLFTNSPYRPKPLNHADLVMLQYALMGMVVLHPHKYGAHDATEEELEGFCHMWRCYGYLLGIEDEYVY
;
A
#
# COMPACT_ATOMS: atom_id res chain seq x y z
N MET A 1 -47.28 -23.86 0.52
CA MET A 1 -46.06 -24.40 -0.12
C MET A 1 -45.55 -23.37 -1.11
N SER A 2 -44.27 -23.04 -0.97
CA SER A 2 -43.37 -22.46 -1.97
C SER A 2 -43.41 -20.95 -2.27
N ASN A 3 -42.33 -20.31 -1.81
CA ASN A 3 -41.48 -19.33 -2.49
C ASN A 3 -42.04 -17.95 -2.86
N VAL A 4 -41.89 -17.01 -1.92
CA VAL A 4 -41.37 -15.66 -2.21
C VAL A 4 -40.40 -15.29 -1.09
N LYS A 5 -39.18 -15.84 -1.14
CA LYS A 5 -38.02 -15.38 -0.37
C LYS A 5 -36.83 -15.37 -1.31
N GLU A 6 -36.77 -14.37 -2.17
CA GLU A 6 -35.56 -14.01 -2.92
C GLU A 6 -35.83 -12.65 -3.59
N ASN A 7 -34.81 -11.79 -3.62
CA ASN A 7 -34.75 -10.47 -4.27
C ASN A 7 -35.00 -9.21 -3.42
N HIS A 8 -34.36 -9.13 -2.26
CA HIS A 8 -33.87 -7.83 -1.77
C HIS A 8 -32.44 -7.99 -1.24
N LEU A 9 -31.46 -8.14 -2.16
CA LEU A 9 -30.10 -7.71 -1.85
C LEU A 9 -30.15 -6.18 -1.74
N HIS A 10 -29.64 -5.63 -0.64
CA HIS A 10 -29.64 -4.19 -0.39
C HIS A 10 -28.77 -3.51 -1.48
N ASP A 11 -29.19 -2.37 -2.06
CA ASP A 11 -28.46 -1.70 -3.17
C ASP A 11 -26.95 -1.51 -2.93
N GLY A 12 -26.54 -1.37 -1.66
CA GLY A 12 -25.13 -1.32 -1.27
C GLY A 12 -24.35 -2.63 -1.45
N GLU A 13 -24.97 -3.79 -1.20
CA GLU A 13 -24.35 -5.11 -1.42
C GLU A 13 -24.21 -5.40 -2.91
N LYS A 14 -25.18 -4.95 -3.71
CA LYS A 14 -25.13 -5.11 -5.17
C LYS A 14 -24.01 -4.27 -5.80
N MET A 15 -23.86 -3.02 -5.37
CA MET A 15 -22.76 -2.14 -5.79
C MET A 15 -21.38 -2.73 -5.43
N GLN A 16 -21.24 -3.29 -4.23
CA GLN A 16 -19.99 -3.96 -3.81
C GLN A 16 -19.65 -5.19 -4.66
N ILE A 17 -20.65 -6.00 -5.03
CA ILE A 17 -20.44 -7.16 -5.91
C ILE A 17 -19.99 -6.72 -7.30
N GLU A 18 -20.60 -5.66 -7.84
CA GLU A 18 -20.24 -5.09 -9.14
C GLU A 18 -18.82 -4.51 -9.14
N ASP A 19 -18.44 -3.77 -8.10
CA ASP A 19 -17.08 -3.23 -7.93
C ASP A 19 -16.04 -4.35 -7.79
N MET A 20 -16.33 -5.39 -7.01
CA MET A 20 -15.44 -6.55 -6.87
C MET A 20 -15.26 -7.29 -8.21
N GLN A 21 -16.32 -7.46 -9.00
CA GLN A 21 -16.22 -8.07 -10.33
C GLN A 21 -15.37 -7.21 -11.28
N LYS A 22 -15.54 -5.89 -11.21
CA LYS A 22 -14.74 -4.94 -11.99
C LYS A 22 -13.26 -5.03 -11.64
N CYS A 23 -12.89 -5.05 -10.37
CA CYS A 23 -11.51 -5.22 -9.91
C CYS A 23 -10.89 -6.53 -10.43
N LYS A 24 -11.63 -7.65 -10.35
CA LYS A 24 -11.17 -8.94 -10.90
C LYS A 24 -10.94 -8.87 -12.41
N TYR A 25 -11.84 -8.22 -13.13
CA TYR A 25 -11.73 -8.03 -14.58
C TYR A 25 -10.51 -7.18 -14.95
N GLU A 26 -10.36 -6.01 -14.34
CA GLU A 26 -9.22 -5.11 -14.58
C GLU A 26 -7.88 -5.81 -14.30
N TYR A 27 -7.80 -6.55 -13.19
CA TYR A 27 -6.63 -7.36 -12.84
C TYR A 27 -6.28 -8.39 -13.93
N VAL A 28 -7.22 -9.28 -14.28
CA VAL A 28 -7.00 -10.33 -15.29
C VAL A 28 -6.60 -9.70 -16.63
N MET A 29 -7.27 -8.63 -17.04
CA MET A 29 -6.98 -7.94 -18.29
C MET A 29 -5.63 -7.24 -18.29
N ALA A 30 -5.21 -6.66 -17.16
CA ALA A 30 -3.88 -6.06 -17.00
C ALA A 30 -2.77 -7.11 -17.16
N LEU A 31 -2.93 -8.30 -16.57
CA LEU A 31 -1.99 -9.41 -16.76
C LEU A 31 -1.96 -9.87 -18.21
N LYS A 32 -3.12 -10.06 -18.85
CA LYS A 32 -3.19 -10.46 -20.26
C LYS A 32 -2.52 -9.45 -21.20
N HIS A 33 -2.69 -8.16 -20.93
CA HIS A 33 -2.11 -7.10 -21.72
C HIS A 33 -0.58 -7.03 -21.57
N THR A 34 -0.09 -7.27 -20.35
CA THR A 34 1.32 -7.05 -20.02
C THR A 34 2.19 -8.29 -20.22
N LEU A 35 1.64 -9.48 -19.95
CA LEU A 35 2.37 -10.73 -20.03
C LEU A 35 2.32 -11.35 -21.43
N ASN A 36 3.34 -12.12 -21.75
CA ASN A 36 3.37 -12.88 -23.00
C ASN A 36 2.18 -13.87 -23.06
N GLY A 37 1.36 -13.76 -24.11
CA GLY A 37 0.19 -14.62 -24.32
C GLY A 37 0.48 -16.12 -24.29
N LYS A 38 1.72 -16.56 -24.59
CA LYS A 38 2.14 -17.96 -24.49
C LYS A 38 2.16 -18.51 -23.07
N LEU A 39 2.11 -17.65 -22.05
CA LEU A 39 2.07 -18.05 -20.65
C LEU A 39 0.66 -18.51 -20.21
N PHE A 40 -0.38 -18.17 -20.97
CA PHE A 40 -1.76 -18.55 -20.70
C PHE A 40 -2.13 -19.87 -21.39
N THR A 41 -3.12 -20.58 -20.86
CA THR A 41 -3.64 -21.80 -21.52
C THR A 41 -4.50 -21.41 -22.73
N LYS A 42 -4.62 -22.31 -23.71
CA LYS A 42 -5.36 -22.04 -24.96
C LYS A 42 -6.85 -21.79 -24.74
N ASP A 43 -7.41 -22.35 -23.67
CA ASP A 43 -8.80 -22.26 -23.28
C ASP A 43 -9.08 -21.14 -22.27
N PHE A 44 -8.06 -20.37 -21.86
CA PHE A 44 -8.16 -19.33 -20.84
C PHE A 44 -9.30 -18.34 -21.13
N ASP A 45 -9.44 -17.93 -22.39
CA ASP A 45 -10.45 -16.96 -22.82
C ASP A 45 -11.89 -17.51 -22.85
N ASN A 46 -12.05 -18.83 -22.78
CA ASN A 46 -13.37 -19.48 -22.72
C ASN A 46 -13.88 -19.62 -21.28
N TRP A 47 -13.03 -19.37 -20.29
CA TRP A 47 -13.40 -19.49 -18.88
C TRP A 47 -14.19 -18.28 -18.39
N THR A 48 -14.97 -18.49 -17.34
CA THR A 48 -15.60 -17.39 -16.60
C THR A 48 -14.52 -16.52 -15.94
N LEU A 49 -14.85 -15.26 -15.64
CA LEU A 49 -13.92 -14.34 -14.98
C LEU A 49 -13.39 -14.89 -13.65
N SER A 50 -14.23 -15.59 -12.86
CA SER A 50 -13.77 -16.17 -11.58
C SER A 50 -12.74 -17.28 -11.82
N GLN A 51 -12.97 -18.14 -12.81
CA GLN A 51 -12.02 -19.19 -13.18
C GLN A 51 -10.69 -18.59 -13.68
N GLN A 52 -10.74 -17.54 -14.51
CA GLN A 52 -9.56 -16.83 -14.95
C GLN A 52 -8.79 -16.22 -13.77
N TYR A 53 -9.49 -15.53 -12.87
CA TYR A 53 -8.93 -14.92 -11.67
C TYR A 53 -8.24 -15.96 -10.76
N ASP A 54 -8.94 -17.05 -10.44
CA ASP A 54 -8.42 -18.11 -9.57
C ASP A 54 -7.22 -18.80 -10.19
N TRP A 55 -7.25 -19.04 -11.51
CA TRP A 55 -6.13 -19.65 -12.22
C TRP A 55 -4.92 -18.74 -12.25
N VAL A 56 -5.09 -17.45 -12.55
CA VAL A 56 -3.98 -16.48 -12.55
C VAL A 56 -3.31 -16.43 -11.18
N ASN A 57 -4.09 -16.33 -10.10
CA ASN A 57 -3.55 -16.28 -8.74
C ASN A 57 -2.78 -17.56 -8.35
N LYS A 58 -3.27 -18.74 -8.77
CA LYS A 58 -2.55 -20.01 -8.59
C LYS A 58 -1.25 -20.11 -9.41
N ASN A 59 -1.10 -19.29 -10.44
CA ASN A 59 0.04 -19.34 -11.36
C ASN A 59 0.95 -18.11 -11.26
N LEU A 60 0.81 -17.26 -10.23
CA LEU A 60 1.62 -16.05 -10.07
C LEU A 60 3.13 -16.31 -10.12
N ARG A 61 3.59 -17.40 -9.50
CA ARG A 61 5.00 -17.80 -9.54
C ARG A 61 5.53 -18.04 -10.96
N LYS A 62 4.68 -18.49 -11.89
CA LYS A 62 5.04 -18.67 -13.30
C LYS A 62 5.27 -17.33 -13.99
N PHE A 63 4.46 -16.33 -13.65
CA PHE A 63 4.54 -15.00 -14.25
C PHE A 63 5.67 -14.16 -13.63
N TYR A 64 5.93 -14.36 -12.34
CA TYR A 64 6.86 -13.56 -11.54
C TYR A 64 7.87 -14.44 -10.80
N PRO A 65 8.75 -15.17 -11.53
CA PRO A 65 9.67 -16.12 -10.91
C PRO A 65 10.71 -15.47 -9.97
N ASN A 66 10.92 -14.16 -10.08
CA ASN A 66 11.86 -13.40 -9.26
C ASN A 66 11.23 -12.79 -8.00
N VAL A 67 9.90 -12.94 -7.83
CA VAL A 67 9.19 -12.40 -6.66
C VAL A 67 9.13 -13.49 -5.59
N PRO A 68 9.55 -13.20 -4.35
CA PRO A 68 9.43 -14.15 -3.25
C PRO A 68 7.99 -14.64 -3.08
N GLU A 69 7.82 -15.93 -2.77
CA GLU A 69 6.50 -16.55 -2.59
C GLU A 69 5.64 -15.78 -1.58
N SER A 70 6.26 -15.29 -0.50
CA SER A 70 5.61 -14.50 0.54
C SER A 70 5.04 -13.17 0.04
N LEU A 71 5.47 -12.65 -1.11
CA LEU A 71 5.02 -11.37 -1.67
C LEU A 71 4.09 -11.51 -2.87
N LEU A 72 3.92 -12.72 -3.42
CA LEU A 72 3.08 -12.93 -4.61
C LEU A 72 1.63 -12.50 -4.37
N HIS A 73 1.12 -12.68 -3.15
CA HIS A 73 -0.24 -12.31 -2.79
C HIS A 73 -0.50 -10.78 -2.86
N LEU A 74 0.54 -9.93 -2.88
CA LEU A 74 0.40 -8.47 -3.08
C LEU A 74 0.06 -8.10 -4.53
N ILE A 75 0.29 -9.00 -5.48
CA ILE A 75 0.04 -8.73 -6.91
C ILE A 75 -1.44 -8.43 -7.20
N PRO A 76 -2.42 -9.25 -6.74
CA PRO A 76 -3.83 -8.89 -6.86
C PRO A 76 -4.21 -7.66 -6.02
N ALA A 77 -3.46 -7.34 -4.95
CA ALA A 77 -3.74 -6.22 -4.06
C ALA A 77 -3.61 -4.84 -4.76
N PHE A 78 -2.82 -4.76 -5.85
CA PHE A 78 -2.76 -3.56 -6.70
C PHE A 78 -4.13 -3.16 -7.27
N PHE A 79 -5.01 -4.13 -7.50
CA PHE A 79 -6.32 -3.89 -8.12
C PHE A 79 -7.44 -3.79 -7.09
N ARG A 80 -7.09 -3.69 -5.80
CA ARG A 80 -8.03 -3.64 -4.69
C ARG A 80 -7.89 -2.31 -3.97
N GLN A 81 -8.95 -1.52 -3.96
CA GLN A 81 -9.03 -0.29 -3.16
C GLN A 81 -10.10 -0.35 -2.07
N ASP A 82 -11.05 -1.27 -2.23
CA ASP A 82 -12.29 -1.24 -1.47
C ASP A 82 -12.07 -1.64 -0.01
N GLU A 83 -12.57 -0.77 0.85
CA GLU A 83 -12.97 -1.15 2.19
C GLU A 83 -14.28 -1.91 2.00
N CYS A 84 -14.30 -3.24 2.14
CA CYS A 84 -15.53 -4.05 2.17
C CYS A 84 -16.52 -3.51 3.23
N GLY A 85 -17.30 -2.48 2.90
CA GLY A 85 -18.36 -1.91 3.73
C GLY A 85 -17.98 -1.52 5.17
N ARG A 86 -16.69 -1.43 5.53
CA ARG A 86 -16.26 -1.13 6.91
C ARG A 86 -16.45 0.35 7.21
N SER A 87 -17.69 0.73 7.51
CA SER A 87 -18.07 2.09 7.92
C SER A 87 -17.46 2.49 9.26
N GLN A 88 -17.07 1.51 10.08
CA GLN A 88 -16.46 1.70 11.38
C GLN A 88 -15.44 0.58 11.58
N ILE A 89 -14.23 0.94 11.98
CA ILE A 89 -13.19 -0.05 12.21
C ILE A 89 -13.39 -0.58 13.62
N ASP A 90 -14.04 -1.72 13.70
CA ASP A 90 -14.04 -2.51 14.90
C ASP A 90 -12.62 -3.00 15.17
N VAL A 91 -12.28 -3.07 16.46
CA VAL A 91 -11.00 -3.61 16.91
C VAL A 91 -10.77 -4.98 16.25
N PRO A 92 -9.61 -5.22 15.61
CA PRO A 92 -9.40 -6.49 14.94
C PRO A 92 -9.48 -7.63 15.96
N ILE A 93 -10.18 -8.71 15.59
CA ILE A 93 -10.37 -9.88 16.48
C ILE A 93 -9.05 -10.56 16.87
N TRP A 94 -8.01 -10.36 16.07
CA TRP A 94 -6.67 -10.88 16.26
C TRP A 94 -5.77 -9.90 17.04
N LEU A 95 -6.30 -8.78 17.53
CA LEU A 95 -5.54 -7.84 18.37
C LEU A 95 -5.08 -8.54 19.64
N ASP A 96 -3.78 -8.73 19.74
CA ASP A 96 -3.08 -9.01 20.98
C ASP A 96 -2.57 -7.68 21.56
N VAL A 97 -3.19 -7.24 22.67
CA VAL A 97 -2.86 -5.97 23.35
C VAL A 97 -1.48 -6.03 24.00
N GLU A 98 -1.09 -7.18 24.55
CA GLU A 98 0.23 -7.34 25.17
C GLU A 98 1.33 -7.26 24.11
N LYS A 99 1.13 -7.91 22.97
CA LYS A 99 2.05 -7.84 21.83
C LYS A 99 2.12 -6.43 21.24
N TYR A 100 1.00 -5.71 21.20
CA TYR A 100 0.97 -4.30 20.80
C TYR A 100 1.83 -3.43 21.73
N HIS A 101 1.67 -3.58 23.04
CA HIS A 101 2.47 -2.82 24.02
C HIS A 101 3.96 -3.15 23.97
N LYS A 102 4.34 -4.40 23.66
CA LYS A 102 5.73 -4.76 23.36
C LYS A 102 6.27 -3.99 22.14
N GLY A 103 5.46 -3.85 21.10
CA GLY A 103 5.78 -3.01 19.94
C GLY A 103 5.98 -1.54 20.31
N GLN A 104 5.12 -0.97 21.16
CA GLN A 104 5.29 0.40 21.65
C GLN A 104 6.57 0.55 22.48
N LYS A 105 6.86 -0.41 23.35
CA LYS A 105 8.12 -0.43 24.12
C LYS A 105 9.33 -0.46 23.18
N PHE A 106 9.32 -1.30 22.15
CA PHE A 106 10.37 -1.33 21.14
C PHE A 106 10.55 0.03 20.46
N VAL A 107 9.45 0.73 20.13
CA VAL A 107 9.53 2.10 19.60
C VAL A 107 10.24 3.04 20.57
N HIS A 108 9.91 2.98 21.86
CA HIS A 108 10.53 3.84 22.86
C HIS A 108 12.02 3.56 23.04
N ASP A 109 12.40 2.28 23.08
CA ASP A 109 13.79 1.86 23.27
C ASP A 109 14.66 2.18 22.04
N TYR A 110 14.08 2.10 20.83
CA TYR A 110 14.78 2.27 19.56
C TYR A 110 14.25 3.44 18.71
N TYR A 111 13.73 4.49 19.36
CA TYR A 111 13.08 5.61 18.67
C TYR A 111 13.98 6.26 17.61
N THR A 112 15.23 6.58 17.96
CA THR A 112 16.17 7.22 17.02
C THR A 112 16.48 6.32 15.80
N PRO A 113 16.85 5.04 15.98
CA PRO A 113 16.93 4.06 14.88
C PRO A 113 15.70 4.01 13.98
N ILE A 114 14.50 3.95 14.57
CA ILE A 114 13.23 3.86 13.85
C ILE A 114 13.04 5.09 12.98
N ILE A 115 13.16 6.29 13.56
CA ILE A 115 12.97 7.52 12.80
C ILE A 115 13.99 7.65 11.67
N MET A 116 15.27 7.32 11.90
CA MET A 116 16.29 7.38 10.85
C MET A 116 16.02 6.36 9.74
N GLY A 117 15.61 5.14 10.09
CA GLY A 117 15.21 4.11 9.14
C GLY A 117 14.01 4.54 8.29
N THR A 118 12.98 5.09 8.93
CA THR A 118 11.80 5.64 8.25
C THR A 118 12.18 6.72 7.24
N PHE A 119 13.02 7.69 7.62
CA PHE A 119 13.43 8.77 6.71
C PHE A 119 14.14 8.26 5.45
N LEU A 120 15.10 7.35 5.62
CA LEU A 120 15.86 6.78 4.50
C LEU A 120 14.98 5.94 3.58
N SER A 121 14.08 5.16 4.18
CA SER A 121 13.17 4.27 3.47
C SER A 121 12.08 5.03 2.70
N VAL A 122 11.47 6.05 3.31
CA VAL A 122 10.48 6.91 2.64
C VAL A 122 11.10 7.71 1.49
N LEU A 123 12.35 8.17 1.65
CA LEU A 123 13.09 8.80 0.55
C LEU A 123 13.25 7.85 -0.65
N HIS A 124 13.54 6.57 -0.38
CA HIS A 124 13.58 5.55 -1.41
C HIS A 124 12.20 5.35 -2.08
N THR A 125 11.11 5.29 -1.32
CA THR A 125 9.74 5.20 -1.87
C THR A 125 9.40 6.35 -2.82
N TYR A 126 9.92 7.56 -2.61
CA TYR A 126 9.70 8.69 -3.52
C TYR A 126 10.43 8.58 -4.86
N SER A 127 11.33 7.60 -5.02
CA SER A 127 11.89 7.28 -6.34
C SER A 127 10.89 6.56 -7.26
N PHE A 128 9.79 6.03 -6.71
CA PHE A 128 8.72 5.40 -7.45
C PHE A 128 7.68 6.46 -7.86
N GLY A 129 7.63 6.78 -9.15
CA GLY A 129 6.83 7.90 -9.66
C GLY A 129 5.34 7.80 -9.31
N ASP A 130 4.76 6.60 -9.42
CA ASP A 130 3.34 6.39 -9.14
C ASP A 130 2.98 6.58 -7.65
N GLU A 131 3.88 6.19 -6.73
CA GLU A 131 3.70 6.40 -5.28
C GLU A 131 3.73 7.88 -4.87
N LEU A 132 4.40 8.72 -5.67
CA LEU A 132 4.49 10.15 -5.41
C LEU A 132 3.23 10.90 -5.86
N LYS A 133 2.52 10.40 -6.89
CA LYS A 133 1.36 11.09 -7.48
C LYS A 133 0.26 11.45 -6.47
N PRO A 134 -0.16 10.57 -5.54
CA PRO A 134 -1.13 10.94 -4.49
C PRO A 134 -0.67 12.13 -3.63
N LEU A 135 0.64 12.25 -3.37
CA LEU A 135 1.19 13.36 -2.60
C LEU A 135 1.13 14.68 -3.39
N ILE A 136 1.41 14.60 -4.69
CA ILE A 136 1.36 15.75 -5.60
C ILE A 136 -0.08 16.21 -5.79
N LEU A 137 -1.02 15.28 -6.02
CA LEU A 137 -2.45 15.57 -6.20
C LEU A 137 -3.06 16.29 -4.97
N GLY A 138 -2.52 16.02 -3.78
CA GLY A 138 -2.90 16.71 -2.54
C GLY A 138 -2.48 18.19 -2.50
N ALA A 139 -1.59 18.65 -3.40
CA ALA A 139 -1.11 20.02 -3.57
C ALA A 139 -0.52 20.71 -2.33
N LYS A 140 -0.13 19.94 -1.31
CA LYS A 140 0.42 20.44 -0.03
C LYS A 140 1.94 20.27 0.11
N SER A 141 2.64 20.01 -1.00
CA SER A 141 4.09 19.71 -0.99
C SER A 141 4.88 20.44 -2.09
N HIS A 142 4.27 21.39 -2.81
CA HIS A 142 4.87 22.02 -3.99
C HIS A 142 5.92 23.11 -3.66
N THR A 143 6.13 23.42 -2.38
CA THR A 143 7.24 24.27 -1.90
C THR A 143 7.93 23.60 -0.71
N PRO A 144 9.21 23.90 -0.42
CA PRO A 144 9.92 23.33 0.73
C PRO A 144 9.21 23.55 2.06
N TYR A 145 8.61 24.74 2.27
CA TYR A 145 7.89 25.04 3.51
C TYR A 145 6.58 24.26 3.66
N LEU A 146 5.82 24.09 2.57
CA LEU A 146 4.59 23.30 2.59
C LEU A 146 4.92 21.81 2.79
N ALA A 147 5.94 21.31 2.10
CA ALA A 147 6.45 19.95 2.30
C ALA A 147 6.89 19.73 3.75
N PHE A 148 7.65 20.65 4.34
CA PHE A 148 8.05 20.61 5.76
C PHE A 148 6.83 20.49 6.68
N LYS A 149 5.80 21.35 6.52
CA LYS A 149 4.57 21.25 7.33
C LYS A 149 3.88 19.90 7.17
N ARG A 150 3.79 19.41 5.94
CA ARG A 150 3.14 18.13 5.64
C ARG A 150 3.85 16.99 6.35
N PHE A 151 5.18 16.90 6.20
CA PHE A 151 5.96 15.80 6.78
C PHE A 151 6.05 15.89 8.29
N LEU A 152 6.20 17.08 8.86
CA LEU A 152 6.12 17.27 10.31
C LEU A 152 4.76 16.85 10.87
N SER A 153 3.68 17.19 10.16
CA SER A 153 2.34 16.77 10.54
C SER A 153 2.13 15.26 10.39
N ALA A 154 2.69 14.62 9.37
CA ALA A 154 2.63 13.17 9.20
C ALA A 154 3.39 12.46 10.35
N GLN A 155 4.59 12.93 10.66
CA GLN A 155 5.41 12.44 11.76
C GLN A 155 4.69 12.57 13.11
N SER A 156 4.09 13.74 13.40
CA SER A 156 3.34 13.95 14.63
C SER A 156 2.15 12.99 14.78
N ARG A 157 1.49 12.59 13.68
CA ARG A 157 0.42 11.58 13.73
C ARG A 157 0.97 10.18 14.02
N VAL A 158 2.07 9.80 13.37
CA VAL A 158 2.72 8.50 13.64
C VAL A 158 3.17 8.43 15.10
N GLU A 159 3.72 9.51 15.63
CA GLU A 159 4.08 9.60 17.05
C GLU A 159 2.87 9.46 17.97
N SER A 160 1.72 10.05 17.64
CA SER A 160 0.53 9.86 18.48
C SER A 160 0.06 8.41 18.48
N TRP A 161 0.25 7.66 17.38
CA TRP A 161 -0.02 6.23 17.32
C TRP A 161 0.96 5.42 18.17
N TYR A 162 2.27 5.71 18.08
CA TYR A 162 3.27 5.04 18.91
C TYR A 162 3.01 5.20 20.41
N ASN A 163 2.50 6.35 20.82
CA ASN A 163 2.24 6.69 22.22
C ASN A 163 0.82 6.36 22.70
N GLY A 164 -0.02 5.73 21.87
CA GLY A 164 -1.42 5.50 22.23
C GLY A 164 -2.03 4.27 21.55
N GLU A 165 -3.31 4.07 21.82
CA GLU A 165 -4.10 2.97 21.27
C GLU A 165 -5.10 3.54 20.26
N PRO A 166 -4.88 3.38 18.95
CA PRO A 166 -5.71 4.05 17.94
C PRO A 166 -7.12 3.48 17.80
N TRP A 167 -7.48 2.46 18.59
CA TRP A 167 -8.86 1.97 18.75
C TRP A 167 -9.60 2.57 19.95
N VAL A 168 -8.92 3.26 20.87
CA VAL A 168 -9.56 3.89 22.03
C VAL A 168 -10.12 5.25 21.60
N LYS A 169 -11.45 5.33 21.48
CA LYS A 169 -12.18 6.52 21.06
C LYS A 169 -11.75 7.76 21.86
N GLU A 170 -11.82 8.91 21.21
CA GLU A 170 -11.47 10.23 21.75
C GLU A 170 -10.00 10.51 22.10
N THR A 171 -9.13 9.49 22.09
CA THR A 171 -7.67 9.69 22.23
C THR A 171 -7.07 10.41 21.02
N CYS A 172 -5.88 10.99 21.21
CA CYS A 172 -5.15 11.60 20.10
C CYS A 172 -4.80 10.58 19.01
N ALA A 173 -4.34 9.38 19.41
CA ALA A 173 -4.03 8.28 18.51
C ALA A 173 -5.23 7.92 17.62
N TYR A 174 -6.41 7.74 18.23
CA TYR A 174 -7.64 7.45 17.50
C TYR A 174 -8.01 8.57 16.53
N LYS A 175 -8.00 9.82 16.99
CA LYS A 175 -8.34 10.99 16.16
C LYS A 175 -7.42 11.13 14.95
N ASP A 176 -6.12 10.96 15.15
CA ASP A 176 -5.13 11.05 14.07
C ASP A 176 -5.19 9.87 13.10
N MET A 177 -5.51 8.67 13.58
CA MET A 177 -5.75 7.50 12.73
C MET A 177 -6.97 7.72 11.82
N GLN A 178 -8.10 8.14 12.39
CA GLN A 178 -9.31 8.46 11.64
C GLN A 178 -9.08 9.61 10.64
N PHE A 179 -8.33 10.63 11.04
CA PHE A 179 -7.96 11.73 10.15
C PHE A 179 -7.15 11.24 8.95
N THR A 180 -6.14 10.40 9.20
CA THR A 180 -5.26 9.89 8.14
C THR A 180 -6.03 9.02 7.16
N ARG A 181 -6.87 8.10 7.67
CA ARG A 181 -7.78 7.31 6.83
C ARG A 181 -8.66 8.19 5.96
N LYS A 182 -9.29 9.21 6.55
CA LYS A 182 -10.15 10.16 5.80
C LYS A 182 -9.38 10.88 4.69
N ILE A 183 -8.13 11.27 4.93
CA ILE A 183 -7.30 11.88 3.88
C ILE A 183 -7.01 10.89 2.75
N HIS A 184 -6.67 9.63 3.06
CA HIS A 184 -6.48 8.60 2.04
C HIS A 184 -7.75 8.39 1.20
N GLN A 185 -8.92 8.32 1.84
CA GLN A 185 -10.21 8.22 1.15
C GLN A 185 -10.49 9.43 0.26
N ILE A 186 -10.26 10.66 0.73
CA ILE A 186 -10.44 11.88 -0.08
C ILE A 186 -9.55 11.85 -1.32
N VAL A 187 -8.28 11.44 -1.17
CA VAL A 187 -7.34 11.37 -2.29
C VAL A 187 -7.75 10.26 -3.28
N ARG A 188 -8.16 9.08 -2.78
CA ARG A 188 -8.72 7.99 -3.61
C ARG A 188 -9.92 8.46 -4.43
N THR A 189 -10.90 9.09 -3.78
CA THR A 189 -12.10 9.61 -4.46
C THR A 189 -11.76 10.70 -5.48
N LYS A 190 -10.83 11.60 -5.15
CA LYS A 190 -10.38 12.61 -6.10
C LYS A 190 -9.70 11.99 -7.31
N ALA A 191 -8.85 10.97 -7.11
CA ALA A 191 -8.18 10.28 -8.20
C ALA A 191 -9.16 9.50 -9.07
N SER A 192 -10.16 8.82 -8.49
CA SER A 192 -11.13 8.01 -9.23
C SER A 192 -12.08 8.83 -10.12
N GLN A 193 -12.18 10.13 -9.88
CA GLN A 193 -12.98 11.08 -10.67
C GLN A 193 -12.22 11.65 -11.87
N LEU A 194 -10.91 11.41 -11.98
CA LEU A 194 -10.07 11.94 -13.05
C LEU A 194 -9.86 10.88 -14.13
N SER A 195 -9.74 11.34 -15.39
CA SER A 195 -9.17 10.47 -16.42
C SER A 195 -7.68 10.27 -16.16
N GLU A 196 -7.14 9.18 -16.67
CA GLU A 196 -5.74 8.82 -16.44
C GLU A 196 -4.75 9.88 -16.95
N ASP A 197 -4.99 10.43 -18.14
CA ASP A 197 -4.19 11.51 -18.71
C ASP A 197 -4.27 12.78 -17.86
N THR A 198 -5.46 13.10 -17.33
CA THR A 198 -5.65 14.27 -16.46
C THR A 198 -4.93 14.09 -15.13
N TYR A 199 -5.01 12.89 -14.55
CA TYR A 199 -4.31 12.56 -13.31
C TYR A 199 -2.78 12.69 -13.47
N ASP A 200 -2.22 12.16 -14.56
CA ASP A 200 -0.79 12.24 -14.84
C ASP A 200 -0.34 13.69 -15.08
N ALA A 201 -1.11 14.46 -15.85
CA ALA A 201 -0.82 15.87 -16.09
C ALA A 201 -0.83 16.69 -14.78
N LEU A 202 -1.81 16.47 -13.90
CA LEU A 202 -1.90 17.14 -12.59
C LEU A 202 -0.78 16.72 -11.63
N CYS A 203 -0.22 15.52 -11.81
CA CYS A 203 0.83 14.99 -10.95
C CYS A 203 2.24 15.16 -11.53
N THR A 204 2.39 15.88 -12.65
CA THR A 204 3.69 16.13 -13.29
C THR A 204 4.12 17.58 -13.07
N PHE A 205 5.33 17.79 -12.57
CA PHE A 205 5.96 19.11 -12.50
C PHE A 205 6.87 19.33 -13.70
N ALA A 206 6.74 20.47 -14.38
CA ALA A 206 7.57 20.78 -15.55
C ALA A 206 9.06 20.92 -15.21
N ASN A 207 9.39 21.47 -14.03
CA ASN A 207 10.77 21.75 -13.60
C ASN A 207 10.98 21.33 -12.13
N PRO A 208 11.06 20.03 -11.82
CA PRO A 208 11.36 19.59 -10.46
C PRO A 208 12.78 20.06 -10.06
N TRP A 209 12.90 20.73 -8.92
CA TRP A 209 14.18 21.22 -8.41
C TRP A 209 14.76 20.22 -7.40
N CYS A 210 15.94 19.68 -7.71
CA CYS A 210 16.73 18.86 -6.81
C CYS A 210 18.23 19.09 -7.14
N PRO A 211 18.98 19.81 -6.29
CA PRO A 211 20.36 20.18 -6.60
C PRO A 211 21.28 18.96 -6.77
N ASP A 212 20.97 17.86 -6.07
CA ASP A 212 21.76 16.63 -6.10
C ASP A 212 21.25 15.59 -7.12
N ARG A 213 20.29 15.95 -7.98
CA ARG A 213 19.62 14.99 -8.88
C ARG A 213 20.59 14.20 -9.74
N GLU A 214 21.53 14.88 -10.39
CA GLU A 214 22.50 14.24 -11.28
C GLU A 214 23.44 13.31 -10.52
N LEU A 215 23.87 13.72 -9.33
CA LEU A 215 24.71 12.90 -8.45
C LEU A 215 23.97 11.64 -8.00
N LEU A 216 22.75 11.80 -7.48
CA LEU A 216 21.91 10.68 -7.04
C LEU A 216 21.62 9.71 -8.19
N LEU A 217 21.31 10.21 -9.39
CA LEU A 217 21.09 9.35 -10.56
C LEU A 217 22.34 8.56 -10.93
N LYS A 218 23.53 9.19 -10.87
CA LYS A 218 24.79 8.50 -11.14
C LYS A 218 25.04 7.38 -10.13
N ASP A 219 24.86 7.68 -8.84
CA ASP A 219 25.10 6.71 -7.76
C ASP A 219 24.10 5.54 -7.83
N PHE A 220 22.81 5.82 -8.04
CA PHE A 220 21.81 4.77 -8.21
C PHE A 220 22.05 3.94 -9.47
N THR A 221 22.48 4.55 -10.59
CA THR A 221 22.82 3.79 -11.80
C THR A 221 24.00 2.85 -11.56
N ALA A 222 25.00 3.27 -10.79
CA ALA A 222 26.16 2.44 -10.46
C ALA A 222 25.84 1.31 -9.47
N ALA A 223 24.89 1.53 -8.55
CA ALA A 223 24.51 0.56 -7.52
C ALA A 223 23.39 -0.40 -7.95
N CYS A 224 22.59 -0.06 -8.97
CA CYS A 224 21.46 -0.87 -9.39
C CYS A 224 21.92 -2.12 -10.15
N SER A 225 21.68 -3.31 -9.57
CA SER A 225 21.99 -4.60 -10.18
C SER A 225 20.92 -5.10 -11.16
N LEU A 226 19.83 -4.36 -11.35
CA LEU A 226 18.72 -4.75 -12.23
C LEU A 226 19.00 -4.33 -13.68
N GLU A 227 19.34 -5.31 -14.52
CA GLU A 227 19.66 -5.10 -15.94
C GLU A 227 18.43 -4.81 -16.82
N LYS A 228 17.19 -5.13 -16.38
CA LYS A 228 15.99 -5.02 -17.23
C LYS A 228 14.81 -4.38 -16.52
N LEU A 229 14.34 -3.26 -17.09
CA LEU A 229 13.19 -2.47 -16.63
C LEU A 229 11.87 -3.27 -16.57
N GLU A 230 11.74 -4.29 -17.42
CA GLU A 230 10.57 -5.17 -17.52
C GLU A 230 10.41 -6.13 -16.32
N GLN A 231 11.43 -6.25 -15.46
CA GLN A 231 11.39 -7.10 -14.25
C GLN A 231 10.85 -6.36 -13.02
N LEU A 232 10.57 -5.06 -13.15
CA LEU A 232 10.15 -4.22 -12.04
C LEU A 232 8.64 -4.28 -11.88
N LEU A 233 8.16 -4.97 -10.84
CA LEU A 233 6.73 -5.11 -10.51
C LEU A 233 5.97 -3.78 -10.55
N PHE A 234 6.58 -2.69 -10.06
CA PHE A 234 5.95 -1.38 -10.00
C PHE A 234 5.79 -0.68 -11.37
N LYS A 235 6.52 -1.11 -12.41
CA LYS A 235 6.36 -0.59 -13.79
C LYS A 235 5.48 -1.47 -14.65
N LEU A 236 5.11 -2.64 -14.14
CA LEU A 236 4.44 -3.68 -14.89
C LEU A 236 3.15 -3.17 -15.52
N PHE A 237 2.35 -2.42 -14.75
CA PHE A 237 1.04 -1.97 -15.20
C PHE A 237 1.01 -0.53 -15.70
N THR A 238 2.14 0.20 -15.68
CA THR A 238 2.18 1.64 -16.01
C THR A 238 1.68 1.92 -17.44
N ASN A 239 1.93 0.99 -18.38
CA ASN A 239 1.51 1.12 -19.78
C ASN A 239 0.21 0.33 -20.10
N SER A 240 -0.42 -0.27 -19.08
CA SER A 240 -1.67 -1.01 -19.27
C SER A 240 -2.85 -0.04 -19.33
N PRO A 241 -3.84 -0.24 -20.22
CA PRO A 241 -5.10 0.49 -20.15
C PRO A 241 -5.91 0.14 -18.90
N TYR A 242 -5.54 -0.96 -18.22
CA TYR A 242 -6.08 -1.40 -16.94
C TYR A 242 -5.05 -1.13 -15.83
N ARG A 243 -4.60 0.12 -15.70
CA ARG A 243 -3.62 0.46 -14.66
C ARG A 243 -4.26 0.45 -13.26
N PRO A 244 -3.54 0.00 -12.22
CA PRO A 244 -3.98 0.10 -10.84
C PRO A 244 -4.34 1.54 -10.48
N LYS A 245 -5.44 1.70 -9.75
CA LYS A 245 -5.79 3.00 -9.18
C LYS A 245 -4.89 3.29 -7.96
N PRO A 246 -4.55 4.55 -7.70
CA PRO A 246 -3.61 4.92 -6.65
C PRO A 246 -4.17 4.68 -5.24
N LEU A 247 -3.27 4.53 -4.26
CA LEU A 247 -3.61 4.19 -2.88
C LEU A 247 -4.41 2.88 -2.80
N ASN A 248 -4.12 1.91 -3.66
CA ASN A 248 -4.65 0.55 -3.52
C ASN A 248 -4.03 -0.15 -2.30
N HIS A 249 -4.45 -1.38 -1.98
CA HIS A 249 -3.94 -2.11 -0.82
C HIS A 249 -2.45 -2.38 -0.93
N ALA A 250 -1.93 -2.67 -2.13
CA ALA A 250 -0.48 -2.86 -2.33
C ALA A 250 0.30 -1.56 -2.04
N ASP A 251 -0.14 -0.41 -2.54
CA ASP A 251 0.49 0.89 -2.27
C ASP A 251 0.54 1.18 -0.75
N LEU A 252 -0.56 0.90 -0.03
CA LEU A 252 -0.61 1.09 1.42
C LEU A 252 0.30 0.13 2.18
N VAL A 253 0.39 -1.13 1.76
CA VAL A 253 1.32 -2.12 2.35
C VAL A 253 2.77 -1.73 2.06
N MET A 254 3.07 -1.27 0.84
CA MET A 254 4.40 -0.78 0.46
C MET A 254 4.79 0.45 1.26
N LEU A 255 3.86 1.37 1.51
CA LEU A 255 4.09 2.52 2.38
C LEU A 255 4.29 2.10 3.84
N GLN A 256 3.50 1.14 4.35
CA GLN A 256 3.69 0.59 5.68
C GLN A 256 5.09 -0.04 5.82
N TYR A 257 5.49 -0.87 4.86
CA TYR A 257 6.85 -1.41 4.77
C TYR A 257 7.89 -0.30 4.73
N ALA A 258 7.65 0.78 3.99
CA ALA A 258 8.57 1.90 3.95
C ALA A 258 8.75 2.57 5.33
N LEU A 259 7.73 2.56 6.19
CA LEU A 259 7.81 3.19 7.51
C LEU A 259 8.55 2.31 8.54
N MET A 260 8.49 0.98 8.42
CA MET A 260 8.95 0.04 9.46
C MET A 260 9.95 -1.03 9.00
N GLY A 261 9.84 -1.46 7.74
CA GLY A 261 10.44 -2.70 7.23
C GLY A 261 11.96 -2.70 7.23
N MET A 262 12.59 -1.55 6.95
CA MET A 262 14.06 -1.47 6.95
C MET A 262 14.66 -1.72 8.34
N VAL A 263 14.00 -1.27 9.40
CA VAL A 263 14.44 -1.53 10.78
C VAL A 263 14.16 -2.96 11.18
N VAL A 264 13.03 -3.54 10.74
CA VAL A 264 12.73 -4.95 10.99
C VAL A 264 13.72 -5.89 10.30
N LEU A 265 14.06 -5.63 9.03
CA LEU A 265 14.95 -6.50 8.26
C LEU A 265 16.43 -6.31 8.61
N HIS A 266 16.83 -5.11 9.00
CA HIS A 266 18.23 -4.76 9.24
C HIS A 266 18.43 -3.95 10.54
N PRO A 267 17.95 -4.43 11.70
CA PRO A 267 17.90 -3.64 12.93
C PRO A 267 19.27 -3.11 13.35
N HIS A 268 20.31 -3.96 13.29
CA HIS A 268 21.70 -3.57 13.59
C HIS A 268 22.24 -2.45 12.69
N LYS A 269 21.86 -2.40 11.39
CA LYS A 269 22.33 -1.35 10.47
C LYS A 269 21.77 0.02 10.81
N TYR A 270 20.62 0.05 11.47
CA TYR A 270 19.94 1.28 11.89
C TYR A 270 20.18 1.63 13.37
N GLY A 271 20.98 0.83 14.09
CA GLY A 271 21.36 1.10 15.48
C GLY A 271 20.60 0.28 16.53
N ALA A 272 19.62 -0.54 16.12
CA ALA A 272 18.90 -1.45 17.01
C ALA A 272 19.63 -2.80 17.14
N HIS A 273 20.82 -2.79 17.74
CA HIS A 273 21.71 -3.97 17.76
C HIS A 273 21.19 -5.10 18.65
N ASP A 274 20.54 -4.75 19.77
CA ASP A 274 20.07 -5.70 20.77
C ASP A 274 18.58 -6.06 20.61
N ALA A 275 17.99 -5.70 19.45
CA ALA A 275 16.60 -6.00 19.15
C ALA A 275 16.36 -7.51 19.12
N THR A 276 15.46 -7.97 19.98
CA THR A 276 15.05 -9.38 20.02
C THR A 276 13.99 -9.69 18.98
N GLU A 277 13.87 -10.97 18.60
CA GLU A 277 12.80 -11.42 17.70
C GLU A 277 11.40 -11.12 18.26
N GLU A 278 11.21 -11.29 19.56
CA GLU A 278 9.95 -10.98 20.24
C GLU A 278 9.58 -9.50 20.19
N GLU A 279 10.55 -8.60 20.36
CA GLU A 279 10.32 -7.15 20.23
C GLU A 279 10.00 -6.75 18.79
N LEU A 280 10.72 -7.32 17.81
CA LEU A 280 10.45 -7.08 16.39
C LEU A 280 9.07 -7.61 15.98
N GLU A 281 8.68 -8.78 16.48
CA GLU A 281 7.34 -9.30 16.29
C GLU A 281 6.26 -8.41 16.91
N GLY A 282 6.52 -7.85 18.10
CA GLY A 282 5.67 -6.85 18.74
C GLY A 282 5.51 -5.60 17.88
N PHE A 283 6.61 -5.11 17.32
CA PHE A 283 6.62 -3.96 16.41
C PHE A 283 5.88 -4.25 15.10
N CYS A 284 6.05 -5.43 14.50
CA CYS A 284 5.27 -5.88 13.35
C CYS A 284 3.78 -5.93 13.66
N HIS A 285 3.38 -6.55 14.77
CA HIS A 285 1.98 -6.63 15.19
C HIS A 285 1.35 -5.25 15.41
N MET A 286 2.11 -4.31 15.99
CA MET A 286 1.68 -2.92 16.14
C MET A 286 1.40 -2.26 14.78
N TRP A 287 2.31 -2.42 13.81
CA TRP A 287 2.11 -1.90 12.44
C TRP A 287 0.99 -2.61 11.69
N ARG A 288 0.79 -3.91 11.91
CA ARG A 288 -0.36 -4.66 11.39
C ARG A 288 -1.68 -4.03 11.82
N CYS A 289 -1.76 -3.64 13.10
CA CYS A 289 -2.93 -2.92 13.63
C CYS A 289 -3.13 -1.58 12.91
N TYR A 290 -2.06 -0.83 12.64
CA TYR A 290 -2.14 0.43 11.91
C TYR A 290 -2.62 0.24 10.48
N GLY A 291 -2.08 -0.72 9.73
CA GLY A 291 -2.52 -1.02 8.38
C GLY A 291 -4.01 -1.35 8.31
N TYR A 292 -4.48 -2.20 9.23
CA TYR A 292 -5.89 -2.54 9.36
C TYR A 292 -6.75 -1.30 9.66
N LEU A 293 -6.31 -0.46 10.60
CA LEU A 293 -6.99 0.78 10.97
C LEU A 293 -6.93 1.86 9.86
N LEU A 294 -5.96 1.78 8.97
CA LEU A 294 -5.87 2.63 7.77
C LEU A 294 -6.67 2.10 6.58
N GLY A 295 -7.21 0.87 6.67
CA GLY A 295 -8.16 0.32 5.72
C GLY A 295 -7.61 -0.75 4.80
N ILE A 296 -6.43 -1.29 5.11
CA ILE A 296 -5.90 -2.48 4.44
C ILE A 296 -6.71 -3.70 4.89
N GLU A 297 -7.13 -4.54 3.95
CA GLU A 297 -7.82 -5.79 4.28
C GLU A 297 -6.90 -6.75 5.04
N ASP A 298 -7.49 -7.60 5.90
CA ASP A 298 -6.75 -8.52 6.76
C ASP A 298 -5.82 -9.48 6.00
N GLU A 299 -6.17 -9.84 4.76
CA GLU A 299 -5.39 -10.73 3.91
C GLU A 299 -4.12 -10.08 3.34
N TYR A 300 -4.01 -8.75 3.36
CA TYR A 300 -2.86 -7.99 2.85
C TYR A 300 -2.04 -7.34 3.96
N VAL A 301 -2.54 -7.27 5.19
CA VAL A 301 -1.87 -6.57 6.29
C VAL A 301 -0.97 -7.50 7.12
N TYR A 302 0.29 -7.09 7.28
CA TYR A 302 1.35 -7.81 7.99
C TYR A 302 1.90 -7.01 9.16
#